data_AF-A0A3P1BA98-F1
#
_entry.id   AF-A0A3P1BA98-F1
#
_cell.length_a   1.000
_cell.length_b   1.000
_cell.length_c   1.000
_cell.angle_alpha   90.00
_cell.angle_beta   90.00
_cell.angle_gamma   90.00
#
_symmetry.space_group_name_H-M   'P 1'
#
loop_
_entity.id
_entity.type
_entity.pdbx_description
1 polymer ?
#
loop_
_entity_poly.entity_id
_entity_poly.type
_entity_poly.pdbx_seq_one_letter_code
_entity_poly.pdbx_strand_id
1 'polypeptide(L)'
;MKQTFIYSALLATVLLLNACQTKQQVSEATSPVDSTQMVTNQPDSEVVVSDWLEQLVGPDDGLFRGVNSGDAVSVVKEKESAEPFEEDAAHVGYTIDYPNLESTDIQYFLDKNKKVSGIQVDIYLNNRQSVDTHLKELTTYFTRKYGNPVQQTWKASGNDRVTLTDVSKGKDFGLKLTLGGSPSM
;
A
#
# COMPACT_ATOMS: atom_id res chain seq x y z
N MET A 1 8.33 -31.34 59.51
CA MET A 1 9.02 -30.46 60.47
C MET A 1 10.50 -30.39 60.09
N LYS A 2 11.04 -29.16 59.93
CA LYS A 2 12.46 -28.78 59.73
C LYS A 2 13.02 -29.15 58.34
N GLN A 3 13.68 -28.29 57.54
CA GLN A 3 14.65 -27.23 57.85
C GLN A 3 14.64 -26.07 56.81
N THR A 4 14.72 -24.83 57.33
CA THR A 4 15.44 -23.61 56.85
C THR A 4 15.36 -23.18 55.37
N PHE A 5 14.71 -22.07 54.96
CA PHE A 5 15.00 -20.62 55.16
C PHE A 5 16.37 -20.12 54.65
N ILE A 6 16.30 -19.18 53.69
CA ILE A 6 17.19 -18.01 53.41
C ILE A 6 18.42 -18.25 52.53
N TYR A 7 18.36 -17.78 51.28
CA TYR A 7 19.40 -16.95 50.65
C TYR A 7 18.75 -15.93 49.71
N SER A 8 18.35 -14.80 50.30
CA SER A 8 18.14 -13.54 49.58
C SER A 8 19.48 -12.80 49.50
N ALA A 9 19.66 -12.06 48.40
CA ALA A 9 20.56 -10.92 48.23
C ALA A 9 22.08 -11.18 48.11
N LEU A 10 22.59 -11.02 46.89
CA LEU A 10 23.83 -10.30 46.61
C LEU A 10 23.63 -9.55 45.27
N LEU A 11 23.22 -8.28 45.28
CA LEU A 11 24.08 -7.09 45.26
C LEU A 11 24.93 -7.07 43.97
N ALA A 12 24.47 -6.43 42.88
CA ALA A 12 24.58 -4.99 42.61
C ALA A 12 26.03 -4.49 42.46
N THR A 13 26.23 -3.71 41.40
CA THR A 13 27.28 -2.68 41.16
C THR A 13 28.51 -3.12 40.36
N VAL A 14 28.64 -2.58 39.13
CA VAL A 14 29.74 -1.71 38.59
C VAL A 14 29.27 -1.25 37.20
N LEU A 15 28.66 -0.07 37.04
CA LEU A 15 29.25 1.27 36.79
C LEU A 15 30.18 1.29 35.56
N LEU A 16 29.68 1.78 34.41
CA LEU A 16 29.86 3.15 33.86
C LEU A 16 31.28 3.45 33.32
N LEU A 17 31.28 3.99 32.09
CA LEU A 17 32.21 4.97 31.46
C LEU A 17 33.06 4.48 30.27
N ASN A 18 32.72 5.00 29.09
CA ASN A 18 33.57 5.62 28.04
C ASN A 18 32.61 6.04 26.91
N ALA A 19 32.02 7.25 26.86
CA ALA A 19 32.58 8.59 26.73
C ALA A 19 33.43 8.82 25.45
N CYS A 20 32.90 9.67 24.57
CA CYS A 20 33.54 10.47 23.51
C CYS A 20 34.06 9.80 22.23
N GLN A 21 33.43 10.13 21.10
CA GLN A 21 34.06 11.07 20.14
C GLN A 21 33.02 11.74 19.24
N THR A 22 32.67 12.98 19.59
CA THR A 22 32.13 13.98 18.68
C THR A 22 33.27 14.52 17.82
N LYS A 23 33.09 14.53 16.50
CA LYS A 23 33.71 15.53 15.63
C LYS A 23 32.62 16.18 14.78
N GLN A 24 32.10 17.29 15.29
CA GLN A 24 31.61 18.37 14.44
C GLN A 24 32.82 19.03 13.78
N GLN A 25 32.74 19.24 12.48
CA GLN A 25 33.49 20.30 11.83
C GLN A 25 32.48 21.15 11.07
N VAL A 26 32.07 22.24 11.71
CA VAL A 26 31.46 23.40 11.06
C VAL A 26 32.59 24.41 10.88
N SER A 27 32.77 24.87 9.65
CA SER A 27 33.37 26.17 9.38
C SER A 27 32.44 26.93 8.43
N GLU A 28 31.91 28.01 8.97
CA GLU A 28 31.38 29.23 8.33
C GLU A 28 32.39 29.80 7.30
N ALA A 29 32.09 30.65 6.31
CA ALA A 29 30.88 31.21 5.72
C ALA A 29 31.29 32.02 4.46
N THR A 30 30.30 32.32 3.60
CA THR A 30 30.16 33.51 2.74
C THR A 30 30.58 33.43 1.25
N SER A 31 29.52 33.36 0.42
CA SER A 31 29.29 33.65 -1.01
C SER A 31 29.91 34.97 -1.53
N PRO A 32 29.84 35.35 -2.84
CA PRO A 32 28.96 34.85 -3.91
C PRO A 32 29.63 34.63 -5.28
N VAL A 33 28.91 34.02 -6.22
CA VAL A 33 28.83 34.46 -7.63
C VAL A 33 27.76 33.63 -8.34
N ASP A 34 26.86 34.38 -8.98
CA ASP A 34 25.80 33.96 -9.89
C ASP A 34 26.38 33.23 -11.11
N SER A 35 25.83 32.07 -11.43
CA SER A 35 25.86 31.47 -12.76
C SER A 35 24.71 30.48 -12.89
N THR A 36 23.59 30.99 -13.40
CA THR A 36 22.60 30.24 -14.17
C THR A 36 23.28 29.13 -14.99
N GLN A 37 22.97 27.85 -14.74
CA GLN A 37 22.81 26.83 -15.79
C GLN A 37 22.30 25.48 -15.26
N MET A 38 21.17 25.11 -15.84
CA MET A 38 20.72 23.77 -16.24
C MET A 38 20.32 22.78 -15.13
N VAL A 39 18.99 22.72 -14.99
CA VAL A 39 18.22 21.50 -14.69
C VAL A 39 18.92 20.30 -15.32
N THR A 40 19.62 19.55 -14.49
CA THR A 40 19.99 18.18 -14.82
C THR A 40 18.71 17.38 -14.63
N ASN A 41 18.11 16.94 -15.75
CA ASN A 41 17.17 15.84 -15.74
C ASN A 41 17.87 14.67 -15.05
N GLN A 42 17.52 14.47 -13.77
CA GLN A 42 17.83 13.23 -13.09
C GLN A 42 17.14 12.12 -13.88
N PRO A 43 17.83 11.03 -14.23
CA PRO A 43 17.16 9.89 -14.83
C PRO A 43 16.06 9.47 -13.86
N ASP A 44 14.87 9.28 -14.41
CA ASP A 44 13.71 8.71 -13.75
C ASP A 44 14.21 7.51 -12.95
N SER A 45 14.30 7.64 -11.62
CA SER A 45 14.76 6.56 -10.78
C SER A 45 13.79 5.41 -11.02
N GLU A 46 14.28 4.35 -11.65
CA GLU A 46 13.52 3.12 -11.89
C GLU A 46 12.91 2.69 -10.56
N VAL A 47 11.62 2.95 -10.40
CA VAL A 47 10.89 2.59 -9.18
C VAL A 47 10.87 1.08 -9.17
N VAL A 48 11.64 0.49 -8.27
CA VAL A 48 11.60 -0.96 -8.02
C VAL A 48 10.17 -1.29 -7.59
N VAL A 49 9.41 -1.90 -8.50
CA VAL A 49 8.09 -2.44 -8.22
C VAL A 49 8.31 -3.69 -7.36
N SER A 50 7.69 -3.75 -6.19
CA SER A 50 7.78 -4.93 -5.33
C SER A 50 6.93 -6.07 -5.89
N ASP A 51 7.33 -7.32 -5.64
CA ASP A 51 6.56 -8.51 -6.02
C ASP A 51 5.12 -8.43 -5.47
N TRP A 52 4.96 -7.89 -4.25
CA TRP A 52 3.65 -7.66 -3.64
C TRP A 52 2.78 -6.72 -4.49
N LEU A 53 3.35 -5.59 -4.92
CA LEU A 53 2.64 -4.60 -5.73
C LEU A 53 2.33 -5.16 -7.12
N GLU A 54 3.28 -5.84 -7.75
CA GLU A 54 3.09 -6.48 -9.06
C GLU A 54 1.97 -7.53 -9.02
N GLN A 55 1.99 -8.39 -8.01
CA GLN A 55 0.94 -9.40 -7.81
C GLN A 55 -0.43 -8.75 -7.56
N LEU A 56 -0.49 -7.63 -6.83
CA LEU A 56 -1.72 -6.89 -6.56
C LEU A 56 -2.29 -6.21 -7.80
N VAL A 57 -1.50 -5.36 -8.48
CA VAL A 57 -2.02 -4.50 -9.56
C VAL A 57 -2.12 -5.22 -10.89
N GLY A 58 -1.42 -6.35 -11.05
CA GLY A 58 -1.39 -7.12 -12.27
C GLY A 58 -0.83 -6.32 -13.45
N PRO A 59 -1.24 -6.65 -14.69
CA PRO A 59 -0.83 -5.89 -15.87
C PRO A 59 -1.27 -4.42 -15.76
N ASP A 60 -0.43 -3.50 -16.26
CA ASP A 60 -0.72 -2.06 -16.23
C ASP A 60 -1.67 -1.64 -17.37
N ASP A 61 -2.84 -2.25 -17.42
CA ASP A 61 -3.92 -1.96 -18.35
C ASP A 61 -5.25 -1.76 -17.61
N GLY A 62 -6.19 -1.08 -18.28
CA GLY A 62 -7.50 -0.75 -17.72
C GLY A 62 -7.47 0.08 -16.42
N LEU A 63 -8.58 0.03 -15.69
CA LEU A 63 -8.74 0.69 -14.41
C LEU A 63 -8.02 -0.08 -13.28
N PHE A 64 -8.15 -1.40 -13.26
CA PHE A 64 -7.45 -2.29 -12.34
C PHE A 64 -7.34 -3.69 -12.94
N ARG A 65 -6.13 -4.25 -12.99
CA ARG A 65 -5.86 -5.62 -13.51
C ARG A 65 -6.50 -5.89 -14.88
N GLY A 66 -6.46 -4.89 -15.77
CA GLY A 66 -7.05 -4.95 -17.10
C GLY A 66 -8.56 -4.82 -17.18
N VAL A 67 -9.27 -4.71 -16.06
CA VAL A 67 -10.73 -4.51 -16.03
C VAL A 67 -11.05 -3.02 -15.98
N ASN A 68 -12.08 -2.59 -16.73
CA ASN A 68 -12.64 -1.25 -16.72
C ASN A 68 -14.08 -1.25 -16.22
N SER A 69 -14.56 -0.08 -15.76
CA SER A 69 -15.98 0.17 -15.58
C SER A 69 -16.75 -0.10 -16.89
N GLY A 70 -17.86 -0.81 -16.80
CA GLY A 70 -18.71 -1.17 -17.94
C GLY A 70 -18.34 -2.48 -18.66
N ASP A 71 -17.20 -3.09 -18.33
CA ASP A 71 -16.82 -4.41 -18.84
C ASP A 71 -17.83 -5.47 -18.40
N ALA A 72 -18.14 -6.44 -19.26
CA ALA A 72 -19.01 -7.55 -18.89
C ALA A 72 -18.31 -8.47 -17.88
N VAL A 73 -19.08 -9.12 -16.99
CA VAL A 73 -18.52 -10.09 -16.02
C VAL A 73 -17.68 -11.19 -16.69
N SER A 74 -17.98 -11.57 -17.94
CA SER A 74 -17.18 -12.53 -18.69
C SER A 74 -15.75 -12.04 -18.96
N VAL A 75 -15.56 -10.73 -19.17
CA VAL A 75 -14.23 -10.11 -19.34
C VAL A 75 -13.45 -10.17 -18.04
N VAL A 76 -14.11 -9.93 -16.90
CA VAL A 76 -13.48 -10.06 -15.58
C VAL A 76 -12.95 -11.48 -15.38
N LYS A 77 -13.78 -12.49 -15.62
CA LYS A 77 -13.41 -13.91 -15.49
C LYS A 77 -12.31 -14.36 -16.45
N GLU A 78 -12.18 -13.69 -17.60
CA GLU A 78 -11.12 -13.97 -18.56
C GLU A 78 -9.78 -13.35 -18.15
N LYS A 79 -9.81 -12.16 -17.54
CA LYS A 79 -8.60 -11.40 -17.21
C LYS A 79 -8.05 -11.69 -15.82
N GLU A 80 -8.91 -12.05 -14.87
CA GLU A 80 -8.46 -12.29 -13.50
C GLU A 80 -7.72 -13.62 -13.38
N SER A 81 -6.59 -13.57 -12.69
CA SER A 81 -5.69 -14.71 -12.44
C SER A 81 -5.62 -15.11 -10.97
N ALA A 82 -6.21 -14.30 -10.07
CA ALA A 82 -6.38 -14.59 -8.65
C ALA A 82 -7.39 -15.73 -8.42
N GLU A 83 -7.39 -16.29 -7.20
CA GLU A 83 -8.28 -17.41 -6.87
C GLU A 83 -9.73 -16.90 -6.67
N PRO A 84 -10.73 -17.45 -7.38
CA PRO A 84 -12.12 -17.05 -7.16
C PRO A 84 -12.62 -17.53 -5.80
N PHE A 85 -13.22 -16.63 -5.00
CA PHE A 85 -13.82 -16.98 -3.70
C PHE A 85 -15.34 -16.72 -3.62
N GLU A 86 -15.87 -15.86 -4.48
CA GLU A 86 -17.29 -15.49 -4.46
C GLU A 86 -17.84 -15.22 -5.87
N GLU A 87 -19.07 -15.66 -6.11
CA GLU A 87 -19.84 -15.26 -7.29
C GLU A 87 -21.32 -15.22 -6.97
N ASP A 88 -21.95 -14.07 -7.19
CA ASP A 88 -23.39 -13.93 -7.07
C ASP A 88 -23.99 -12.96 -8.10
N ALA A 89 -25.21 -12.47 -7.82
CA ALA A 89 -25.88 -11.58 -8.73
C ALA A 89 -25.28 -10.16 -8.81
N ALA A 90 -24.65 -9.70 -7.73
CA ALA A 90 -24.17 -8.34 -7.51
C ALA A 90 -22.65 -8.23 -7.57
N HIS A 91 -21.90 -9.31 -7.36
CA HIS A 91 -20.43 -9.29 -7.37
C HIS A 91 -19.80 -10.61 -7.84
N VAL A 92 -18.56 -10.50 -8.31
CA VAL A 92 -17.60 -11.60 -8.40
C VAL A 92 -16.35 -11.23 -7.60
N GLY A 93 -15.87 -12.16 -6.79
CA GLY A 93 -14.79 -11.96 -5.82
C GLY A 93 -13.61 -12.88 -6.06
N TYR A 94 -12.40 -12.34 -5.95
CA TYR A 94 -11.14 -13.06 -6.06
C TYR A 94 -10.19 -12.69 -4.94
N THR A 95 -9.37 -13.64 -4.51
CA THR A 95 -8.44 -13.47 -3.39
C THR A 95 -7.01 -13.72 -3.82
N ILE A 96 -6.10 -12.98 -3.22
CA ILE A 96 -4.66 -13.12 -3.36
C ILE A 96 -4.08 -13.35 -1.98
N ASP A 97 -3.50 -14.52 -1.75
CA ASP A 97 -2.72 -14.80 -0.55
C ASP A 97 -1.26 -14.42 -0.76
N TYR A 98 -0.71 -13.68 0.20
CA TYR A 98 0.71 -13.31 0.23
C TYR A 98 1.48 -14.11 1.28
N PRO A 99 2.82 -14.13 1.19
CA PRO A 99 3.64 -14.57 2.31
C PRO A 99 3.29 -13.82 3.61
N ASN A 100 3.47 -14.49 4.75
CA ASN A 100 3.22 -13.98 6.11
C ASN A 100 1.75 -13.89 6.56
N LEU A 101 0.77 -14.49 5.88
CA LEU A 101 -0.66 -14.41 6.27
C LEU A 101 -1.28 -13.03 6.03
N GLU A 102 -0.77 -12.30 5.04
CA GLU A 102 -1.47 -11.14 4.47
C GLU A 102 -2.28 -11.61 3.26
N SER A 103 -3.41 -10.94 2.98
CA SER A 103 -4.26 -11.29 1.85
C SER A 103 -4.92 -10.05 1.26
N THR A 104 -5.39 -10.17 0.03
CA THR A 104 -6.19 -9.15 -0.63
C THR A 104 -7.43 -9.78 -1.23
N ASP A 105 -8.59 -9.22 -0.92
CA ASP A 105 -9.85 -9.56 -1.59
C ASP A 105 -10.21 -8.47 -2.61
N ILE A 106 -10.46 -8.89 -3.85
CA ILE A 106 -10.84 -8.06 -4.98
C ILE A 106 -12.29 -8.38 -5.32
N GLN A 107 -13.18 -7.41 -5.16
CA GLN A 107 -14.60 -7.52 -5.50
C GLN A 107 -14.95 -6.62 -6.67
N TYR A 108 -15.46 -7.22 -7.74
CA TYR A 108 -16.03 -6.52 -8.87
C TYR A 108 -17.54 -6.43 -8.72
N PHE A 109 -18.05 -5.23 -8.44
CA PHE A 109 -19.49 -4.99 -8.34
C PHE A 109 -20.11 -4.93 -9.74
N LEU A 110 -21.30 -5.51 -9.88
CA LEU A 110 -22.02 -5.66 -11.13
C LEU A 110 -23.31 -4.86 -11.12
N ASP A 111 -23.61 -4.20 -12.23
CA ASP A 111 -24.92 -3.60 -12.47
C ASP A 111 -25.97 -4.65 -12.87
N LYS A 112 -27.21 -4.19 -13.12
CA LYS A 112 -28.32 -5.05 -13.55
C LYS A 112 -28.07 -5.74 -14.90
N ASN A 113 -27.13 -5.25 -15.71
CA ASN A 113 -26.74 -5.80 -17.00
C ASN A 113 -25.48 -6.68 -16.90
N LYS A 114 -25.03 -7.03 -15.69
CA LYS A 114 -23.82 -7.82 -15.44
C LYS A 114 -22.55 -7.15 -15.95
N LYS A 115 -22.51 -5.82 -15.85
CA LYS A 115 -21.33 -5.01 -16.17
C LYS A 115 -20.70 -4.44 -14.91
N VAL A 116 -19.38 -4.31 -14.90
CA VAL A 116 -18.63 -3.74 -13.78
C VAL A 116 -19.10 -2.31 -13.50
N SER A 117 -19.59 -2.06 -12.30
CA SER A 117 -20.01 -0.74 -11.82
C SER A 117 -19.01 -0.11 -10.86
N GLY A 118 -18.16 -0.93 -10.24
CA GLY A 118 -17.07 -0.51 -9.38
C GLY A 118 -16.21 -1.69 -8.96
N ILE A 119 -15.02 -1.38 -8.45
CA ILE A 119 -14.05 -2.36 -7.96
C ILE A 119 -13.67 -1.97 -6.53
N GLN A 120 -13.75 -2.92 -5.62
CA GLN A 120 -13.28 -2.76 -4.25
C GLN A 120 -12.13 -3.74 -4.01
N VAL A 121 -11.07 -3.26 -3.37
CA VAL A 121 -9.93 -4.08 -2.99
C VAL A 121 -9.69 -3.88 -1.50
N ASP A 122 -9.93 -4.92 -0.71
CA ASP A 122 -9.68 -4.93 0.72
C ASP A 122 -8.37 -5.67 0.98
N ILE A 123 -7.40 -4.98 1.56
CA ILE A 123 -6.03 -5.47 1.76
C ILE A 123 -5.84 -5.69 3.26
N TYR A 124 -5.67 -6.94 3.65
CA TYR A 124 -5.50 -7.38 5.04
C TYR A 124 -4.01 -7.54 5.35
N LEU A 125 -3.52 -6.75 6.29
CA LEU A 125 -2.10 -6.65 6.62
C LEU A 125 -1.86 -7.06 8.07
N ASN A 126 -0.65 -7.49 8.39
CA ASN A 126 -0.37 -8.01 9.73
C ASN A 126 -0.02 -6.95 10.76
N ASN A 127 0.53 -5.82 10.31
CA ASN A 127 1.12 -4.84 11.20
C ASN A 127 1.19 -3.45 10.57
N ARG A 128 1.44 -2.43 11.41
CA ARG A 128 1.55 -1.04 10.97
C ARG A 128 2.67 -0.81 9.95
N GLN A 129 3.78 -1.54 10.05
CA GLN A 129 4.88 -1.39 9.11
C GLN A 129 4.47 -1.83 7.69
N SER A 130 3.72 -2.93 7.55
CA SER A 130 3.15 -3.36 6.27
C SER A 130 2.21 -2.28 5.70
N VAL A 131 1.33 -1.72 6.54
CA VAL A 131 0.41 -0.64 6.14
C VAL A 131 1.17 0.55 5.57
N ASP A 132 2.18 1.05 6.30
CA ASP A 132 2.95 2.23 5.89
C ASP A 132 3.74 1.98 4.60
N THR A 133 4.31 0.78 4.44
CA THR A 133 5.02 0.35 3.23
C THR A 133 4.08 0.32 2.04
N HIS A 134 2.99 -0.44 2.11
CA HIS A 134 2.09 -0.65 0.98
C HIS A 134 1.25 0.59 0.64
N LEU A 135 0.91 1.42 1.64
CA LEU A 135 0.28 2.72 1.41
C LEU A 135 1.18 3.60 0.54
N LYS A 136 2.48 3.62 0.84
CA LYS A 136 3.46 4.39 0.06
C LYS A 136 3.62 3.83 -1.34
N GLU A 137 3.76 2.51 -1.49
CA GLU A 137 3.87 1.84 -2.80
C GLU A 137 2.67 2.13 -3.70
N LEU A 138 1.45 1.95 -3.18
CA LEU A 138 0.21 2.23 -3.91
C LEU A 138 0.05 3.71 -4.23
N THR A 139 0.40 4.61 -3.29
CA THR A 139 0.40 6.06 -3.55
C THR A 139 1.33 6.40 -4.69
N THR A 140 2.55 5.85 -4.71
CA THR A 140 3.52 6.06 -5.78
C THR A 140 3.01 5.49 -7.10
N TYR A 141 2.47 4.26 -7.10
CA TYR A 141 1.91 3.62 -8.28
C TYR A 141 0.79 4.44 -8.92
N PHE A 142 -0.25 4.78 -8.15
CA PHE A 142 -1.38 5.54 -8.68
C PHE A 142 -1.02 6.98 -9.03
N THR A 143 -0.04 7.57 -8.35
CA THR A 143 0.47 8.90 -8.72
C THR A 143 1.17 8.87 -10.07
N ARG A 144 1.95 7.83 -10.35
CA ARG A 144 2.56 7.63 -11.67
C ARG A 144 1.50 7.39 -12.75
N LYS A 145 0.46 6.60 -12.45
CA LYS A 145 -0.59 6.23 -13.41
C LYS A 145 -1.56 7.37 -13.72
N TYR A 146 -1.95 8.16 -12.71
CA TYR A 146 -3.05 9.13 -12.81
C TYR A 146 -2.68 10.58 -12.43
N GLY A 147 -1.41 10.84 -12.07
CA GLY A 147 -0.96 12.15 -11.60
C GLY A 147 -1.21 12.38 -10.11
N ASN A 148 -1.12 13.62 -9.63
CA ASN A 148 -1.19 13.90 -8.20
C ASN A 148 -2.61 13.70 -7.61
N PRO A 149 -2.75 13.04 -6.44
CA PRO A 149 -4.05 12.88 -5.80
C PRO A 149 -4.53 14.15 -5.10
N VAL A 150 -5.84 14.22 -4.88
CA VAL A 150 -6.47 15.09 -3.88
C VAL A 150 -6.96 14.20 -2.75
N GLN A 151 -6.37 14.31 -1.55
CA GLN A 151 -6.73 13.49 -0.37
C GLN A 151 -6.76 11.98 -0.69
N GLN A 152 -5.66 11.45 -1.23
CA GLN A 152 -5.54 10.03 -1.63
C GLN A 152 -6.62 9.56 -2.62
N THR A 153 -7.11 10.51 -3.44
CA THR A 153 -8.03 10.22 -4.53
C THR A 153 -7.50 10.75 -5.86
N TRP A 154 -7.40 9.86 -6.84
CA TRP A 154 -7.00 10.16 -8.21
C TRP A 154 -8.20 10.23 -9.13
N LYS A 155 -8.13 11.09 -10.15
CA LYS A 155 -9.08 11.07 -11.27
C LYS A 155 -8.57 10.04 -12.29
N ALA A 156 -9.37 9.03 -12.56
CA ALA A 156 -9.11 8.08 -13.63
C ALA A 156 -9.84 8.52 -14.91
N SER A 157 -10.01 7.61 -15.87
CA SER A 157 -10.70 7.89 -17.13
C SER A 157 -12.18 8.25 -16.92
N GLY A 158 -12.66 9.26 -17.65
CA GLY A 158 -14.07 9.67 -17.58
C GLY A 158 -14.45 10.21 -16.19
N ASN A 159 -15.43 9.58 -15.56
CA ASN A 159 -15.91 9.92 -14.21
C ASN A 159 -15.33 9.01 -13.13
N ASP A 160 -14.49 8.04 -13.50
CA ASP A 160 -13.94 7.09 -12.55
C ASP A 160 -12.92 7.75 -11.63
N ARG A 161 -12.87 7.24 -10.40
CA ARG A 161 -11.92 7.68 -9.38
C ARG A 161 -11.23 6.46 -8.81
N VAL A 162 -10.03 6.68 -8.29
CA VAL A 162 -9.34 5.71 -7.44
C VAL A 162 -9.16 6.36 -6.09
N THR A 163 -9.59 5.71 -5.01
CA THR A 163 -9.38 6.19 -3.65
C THR A 163 -8.65 5.13 -2.85
N LEU A 164 -7.61 5.53 -2.12
CA LEU A 164 -6.83 4.70 -1.21
C LEU A 164 -7.04 5.18 0.22
N THR A 165 -7.44 4.28 1.12
CA THR A 165 -7.71 4.60 2.52
C THR A 165 -6.97 3.64 3.45
N ASP A 166 -6.29 4.18 4.46
CA ASP A 166 -5.89 3.39 5.64
C ASP A 166 -7.13 3.13 6.50
N VAL A 167 -7.55 1.87 6.55
CA VAL A 167 -8.74 1.42 7.29
C VAL A 167 -8.39 0.77 8.63
N SER A 168 -7.13 0.85 9.05
CA SER A 168 -6.63 0.19 10.26
C SER A 168 -7.34 0.67 11.53
N LYS A 169 -7.68 -0.26 12.42
CA LYS A 169 -8.32 0.00 13.72
C LYS A 169 -7.72 -0.92 14.79
N GLY A 170 -7.02 -0.33 15.76
CA GLY A 170 -6.42 -1.10 16.85
C GLY A 170 -5.38 -2.10 16.34
N LYS A 171 -5.72 -3.39 16.34
CA LYS A 171 -4.86 -4.48 15.84
C LYS A 171 -5.27 -4.98 14.44
N ASP A 172 -6.37 -4.46 13.90
CA ASP A 172 -6.82 -4.78 12.56
C ASP A 172 -6.11 -3.81 11.61
N PHE A 173 -5.13 -4.30 10.85
CA PHE A 173 -4.35 -3.49 9.93
C PHE A 173 -4.81 -3.74 8.50
N GLY A 174 -5.01 -2.68 7.73
CA GLY A 174 -5.44 -2.85 6.35
C GLY A 174 -5.55 -1.57 5.56
N LEU A 175 -5.60 -1.76 4.25
CA LEU A 175 -5.82 -0.72 3.26
C LEU A 175 -7.07 -1.06 2.45
N LYS A 176 -7.74 -0.03 1.93
CA LYS A 176 -8.85 -0.20 1.02
C LYS A 176 -8.66 0.63 -0.24
N LEU A 177 -8.82 0.01 -1.40
CA LEU A 177 -9.00 0.69 -2.68
C LEU A 177 -10.46 0.64 -3.09
N THR A 178 -10.94 1.75 -3.63
CA THR A 178 -12.20 1.80 -4.38
C THR A 178 -11.94 2.43 -5.73
N LEU A 179 -12.31 1.76 -6.81
CA LEU A 179 -12.12 2.21 -8.18
C LEU A 179 -13.46 2.23 -8.94
N GLY A 180 -13.64 3.23 -9.81
CA GLY A 180 -14.82 3.38 -10.67
C GLY A 180 -15.75 4.50 -10.22
N GLY A 181 -17.03 4.41 -10.61
CA GLY A 181 -18.09 5.25 -10.04
C GLY A 181 -18.43 4.80 -8.62
N SER A 182 -18.91 5.71 -7.77
CA SER A 182 -19.39 5.32 -6.43
C SER A 182 -20.39 4.17 -6.58
N PRO A 183 -20.19 3.01 -5.90
CA PRO A 183 -21.13 1.91 -5.95
C PRO A 183 -22.51 2.46 -5.59
N SER A 184 -23.48 2.30 -6.48
CA SER A 184 -24.87 2.57 -6.14
C SER A 184 -25.27 1.57 -5.08
N MET A 185 -25.29 2.01 -3.81
CA MET A 185 -25.85 1.26 -2.68
C MET A 185 -27.31 0.90 -2.94
#